data_AF-C5M0F8-F1
#
_entry.id   AF-C5M0F8-F1
#
_cell.length_a   1.000
_cell.length_b   1.000
_cell.length_c   1.000
_cell.angle_alpha   90.00
_cell.angle_beta   90.00
_cell.angle_gamma   90.00
#
_symmetry.space_group_name_H-M   'P 1'
#
loop_
_entity.id
_entity.type
_entity.pdbx_description
1 polymer ?
#
loop_
_entity_poly.entity_id
_entity_poly.type
_entity_poly.pdbx_seq_one_letter_code
_entity_poly.pdbx_strand_id
1 'polypeptide(L)'
;MPPQTIQLGLKKNDRLTPSDYERDIRHLRFELEDGQDLPYLLGDVLNIHPMNEAGRVSAFLQSYGLNPSEMVKITPVSENIDARKRAASLRPRTISQLFEESLDIFGRPNRAFYKTLSKFAEDPKEKAELALIGNPDDTKGRDMYTKLAGETVTFADILNKYTSARPSLDQLITLIPCTKPRLYSIASSPRFVGPKAIELAVVIVNWTTASGVRRTGTATDYIQRIVPGQKTTATITSGSFKFPESPMTPMIMAGLGTGLAPFRAFSHERAWMKRQGIQTGPMWLFYGCRHQSKDYIFGNELDGFVKRVPSLSFIPHSL
;
A
#
# COMPACT_ATOMS: atom_id res chain seq x y z
N MET A 1 -16.54 -5.64 -1.56
CA MET A 1 -15.31 -5.58 -0.75
C MET A 1 -14.93 -7.00 -0.36
N PRO A 2 -13.65 -7.30 -0.13
CA PRO A 2 -13.26 -8.53 0.56
C PRO A 2 -14.03 -8.69 1.89
N PRO A 3 -14.24 -9.92 2.39
CA PRO A 3 -14.79 -10.14 3.72
C PRO A 3 -13.93 -9.43 4.79
N GLN A 4 -14.53 -9.01 5.91
CA GLN A 4 -13.84 -8.42 7.07
C GLN A 4 -13.18 -7.05 6.85
N THR A 5 -13.55 -6.32 5.79
CA THR A 5 -13.09 -4.94 5.61
C THR A 5 -13.80 -3.98 6.56
N ILE A 6 -13.05 -3.02 7.08
CA ILE A 6 -13.52 -1.89 7.86
C ILE A 6 -13.37 -0.58 7.08
N GLN A 7 -14.22 0.40 7.38
CA GLN A 7 -14.11 1.76 6.85
C GLN A 7 -13.48 2.66 7.90
N LEU A 8 -12.38 3.29 7.53
CA LEU A 8 -11.58 4.14 8.41
C LEU A 8 -11.62 5.58 7.92
N GLY A 9 -12.11 6.49 8.74
CA GLY A 9 -12.10 7.92 8.44
C GLY A 9 -10.69 8.50 8.66
N LEU A 10 -10.08 9.10 7.64
CA LEU A 10 -8.82 9.80 7.77
C LEU A 10 -9.03 11.06 8.61
N LYS A 11 -8.22 11.22 9.66
CA LYS A 11 -8.22 12.40 10.53
C LYS A 11 -6.99 13.28 10.32
N LYS A 12 -5.86 12.70 9.92
CA LYS A 12 -4.58 13.41 9.76
C LYS A 12 -3.76 12.77 8.65
N ASN A 13 -3.09 13.58 7.83
CA ASN A 13 -2.18 13.15 6.77
C ASN A 13 -1.02 14.14 6.65
N ASP A 14 -0.19 14.18 7.69
CA ASP A 14 0.80 15.23 7.86
C ASP A 14 2.17 14.76 7.42
N ARG A 15 2.89 15.62 6.71
CA ARG A 15 4.29 15.36 6.37
C ARG A 15 5.16 15.54 7.62
N LEU A 16 5.94 14.51 7.94
CA LEU A 16 6.89 14.46 9.05
C LEU A 16 8.28 15.01 8.65
N THR A 17 8.57 15.08 7.36
CA THR A 17 9.84 15.60 6.83
C THR A 17 9.68 17.03 6.28
N PRO A 18 10.74 17.84 6.27
CA PRO A 18 10.75 19.13 5.58
C PRO A 18 10.33 19.03 4.12
N SER A 19 9.71 20.08 3.58
CA SER A 19 9.20 20.12 2.20
C SER A 19 10.31 20.00 1.15
N ASP A 20 11.49 20.52 1.45
CA ASP A 20 12.71 20.48 0.64
C ASP A 20 13.48 19.16 0.74
N TYR A 21 13.04 18.23 1.59
CA TYR A 21 13.66 16.92 1.70
C TYR A 21 13.10 15.94 0.66
N GLU A 22 13.96 15.12 0.08
CA GLU A 22 13.57 14.20 -1.00
C GLU A 22 12.56 13.12 -0.58
N ARG A 23 12.63 12.67 0.69
CA ARG A 23 11.73 11.64 1.22
C ARG A 23 10.53 12.29 1.90
N ASP A 24 9.37 12.16 1.29
CA ASP A 24 8.10 12.51 1.90
C ASP A 24 7.64 11.36 2.82
N ILE A 25 7.75 11.55 4.14
CA ILE A 25 7.26 10.60 5.14
C ILE A 25 6.03 11.20 5.78
N ARG A 26 4.92 10.46 5.78
CA ARG A 26 3.61 10.89 6.29
C ARG A 26 3.28 10.21 7.61
N HIS A 27 2.71 10.98 8.53
CA HIS A 27 1.96 10.49 9.68
C HIS A 27 0.47 10.49 9.33
N LEU A 28 -0.10 9.29 9.24
CA LEU A 28 -1.52 9.10 9.03
C LEU A 28 -2.18 8.76 10.36
N ARG A 29 -3.31 9.39 10.65
CA ARG A 29 -4.23 8.97 11.72
C ARG A 29 -5.57 8.66 11.11
N PHE A 30 -6.08 7.47 11.39
CA PHE A 30 -7.42 7.05 11.05
C PHE A 30 -8.23 6.78 12.30
N GLU A 31 -9.55 6.94 12.20
CA GLU A 31 -10.48 6.55 13.25
C GLU A 31 -11.64 5.74 12.68
N LEU A 32 -12.13 4.80 13.50
CA LEU A 32 -13.35 4.06 13.20
C LEU A 32 -14.56 4.92 13.58
N GLU A 33 -15.47 5.12 12.62
CA GLU A 33 -16.60 6.07 12.78
C GLU A 33 -17.86 5.46 13.40
N ASP A 34 -17.96 4.13 13.44
CA ASP A 34 -19.18 3.39 13.83
C ASP A 34 -19.38 3.27 15.36
N GLY A 35 -18.62 4.02 16.14
CA GLY A 35 -18.73 4.06 17.60
C GLY A 35 -18.08 2.88 18.32
N GLN A 36 -17.61 1.86 17.59
CA GLN A 36 -16.93 0.69 18.16
C GLN A 36 -15.44 0.96 18.39
N ASP A 37 -14.84 0.13 19.23
CA ASP A 37 -13.39 0.11 19.41
C ASP A 37 -12.75 -0.63 18.23
N LEU A 38 -11.56 -0.19 17.81
CA LEU A 38 -10.75 -0.87 16.80
C LEU A 38 -9.98 -2.03 17.46
N PRO A 39 -10.32 -3.30 17.18
CA PRO A 39 -9.63 -4.42 17.80
C PRO A 39 -8.33 -4.69 17.04
N TYR A 40 -7.23 -4.10 17.51
CA TYR A 40 -5.89 -4.42 17.04
C TYR A 40 -4.91 -4.57 18.20
N LEU A 41 -3.91 -5.43 18.00
CA LEU A 41 -2.84 -5.68 18.95
C LEU A 41 -1.56 -4.98 18.53
N LEU A 42 -0.67 -4.77 19.51
CA LEU A 42 0.65 -4.25 19.25
C LEU A 42 1.43 -5.20 18.34
N GLY A 43 1.94 -4.64 17.24
CA GLY A 43 2.65 -5.37 16.20
C GLY A 43 1.77 -5.87 15.06
N ASP A 44 0.45 -5.66 15.12
CA ASP A 44 -0.45 -5.90 13.98
C ASP A 44 -0.16 -4.96 12.80
N VAL A 45 -0.73 -5.32 11.65
CA VAL A 45 -0.51 -4.66 10.37
C VAL A 45 -1.86 -4.17 9.82
N LEU A 46 -1.90 -2.90 9.40
CA LEU A 46 -3.03 -2.34 8.69
C LEU A 46 -2.84 -2.53 7.18
N ASN A 47 -3.80 -3.18 6.55
CA ASN A 47 -3.84 -3.45 5.12
C ASN A 47 -4.74 -2.43 4.45
N ILE A 48 -4.16 -1.37 3.88
CA ILE A 48 -4.94 -0.37 3.13
C ILE A 48 -5.30 -0.96 1.76
N HIS A 49 -6.57 -0.85 1.36
CA HIS A 49 -7.04 -1.20 0.02
C HIS A 49 -7.04 0.06 -0.85
N PRO A 50 -5.99 0.31 -1.65
CA PRO A 50 -5.90 1.55 -2.41
C PRO A 50 -6.82 1.52 -3.63
N MET A 51 -7.24 2.71 -4.06
CA MET A 51 -7.98 2.91 -5.29
C MET A 51 -7.08 3.58 -6.34
N ASN A 52 -7.22 3.16 -7.59
CA ASN A 52 -6.60 3.86 -8.70
C ASN A 52 -7.13 5.30 -8.80
N GLU A 53 -6.34 6.19 -9.37
CA GLU A 53 -6.77 7.56 -9.58
C GLU A 53 -7.86 7.63 -10.66
N ALA A 54 -9.00 8.24 -10.34
CA ALA A 54 -10.14 8.35 -11.25
C ALA A 54 -9.77 9.02 -12.59
N GLY A 55 -8.93 10.06 -12.57
CA GLY A 55 -8.48 10.74 -13.79
C GLY A 55 -7.70 9.81 -14.73
N ARG A 56 -6.74 9.05 -14.19
CA ARG A 56 -5.98 8.03 -14.94
C ARG A 56 -6.88 6.90 -15.45
N VAL A 57 -7.84 6.42 -14.64
CA VAL A 57 -8.80 5.41 -15.08
C VAL A 57 -9.65 5.95 -16.22
N SER A 58 -10.21 7.14 -16.08
CA SER A 58 -11.01 7.79 -17.13
C SER A 58 -10.23 7.94 -18.44
N ALA A 59 -8.97 8.39 -18.37
CA ALA A 59 -8.11 8.51 -19.54
C ALA A 59 -7.87 7.15 -20.23
N PHE A 60 -7.60 6.09 -19.44
CA PHE A 60 -7.45 4.74 -19.97
C PHE A 60 -8.75 4.25 -20.63
N LEU A 61 -9.89 4.34 -19.94
CA LEU A 61 -11.18 3.87 -20.46
C LEU A 61 -11.57 4.58 -21.76
N GLN A 62 -11.34 5.91 -21.83
CA GLN A 62 -11.54 6.68 -23.05
C GLN A 62 -10.64 6.18 -24.20
N SER A 63 -9.34 6.00 -23.94
CA SER A 63 -8.40 5.48 -24.96
C SER A 63 -8.68 4.04 -25.38
N TYR A 64 -9.35 3.26 -24.51
CA TYR A 64 -9.73 1.89 -24.78
C TYR A 64 -11.11 1.75 -25.45
N GLY A 65 -11.94 2.80 -25.42
CA GLY A 65 -13.29 2.79 -25.98
C GLY A 65 -14.32 2.12 -25.08
N LEU A 66 -14.14 2.14 -23.75
CA LEU A 66 -15.11 1.61 -22.78
C LEU A 66 -15.94 2.74 -22.17
N ASN A 67 -17.24 2.52 -22.01
CA ASN A 67 -18.13 3.48 -21.37
C ASN A 67 -18.00 3.41 -19.83
N PRO A 68 -17.48 4.45 -19.15
CA PRO A 68 -17.24 4.41 -17.71
C PRO A 68 -18.51 4.23 -16.86
N SER A 69 -19.67 4.66 -17.36
CA SER A 69 -20.95 4.58 -16.62
C SER A 69 -21.72 3.28 -16.86
N GLU A 70 -21.25 2.42 -17.77
CA GLU A 70 -21.91 1.15 -18.05
C GLU A 70 -21.86 0.24 -16.82
N MET A 71 -23.01 -0.33 -16.47
CA MET A 71 -23.14 -1.24 -15.33
C MET A 71 -22.86 -2.67 -15.76
N VAL A 72 -21.99 -3.34 -15.03
CA VAL A 72 -21.61 -4.74 -15.29
C VAL A 72 -21.88 -5.61 -14.07
N LYS A 73 -22.32 -6.84 -14.33
CA LYS A 73 -22.43 -7.92 -13.35
C LYS A 73 -21.50 -9.05 -13.76
N ILE A 74 -20.51 -9.34 -12.91
CA ILE A 74 -19.53 -10.39 -13.17
C ILE A 74 -20.09 -11.70 -12.60
N THR A 75 -20.12 -12.75 -13.42
CA THR A 75 -20.49 -14.10 -12.98
C THR A 75 -19.27 -15.00 -13.10
N PRO A 76 -18.73 -15.54 -11.99
CA PRO A 76 -17.68 -16.54 -12.03
C PRO A 76 -18.08 -17.76 -12.87
N VAL A 77 -17.19 -18.19 -13.76
CA VAL A 77 -17.40 -19.38 -14.59
C VAL A 77 -16.86 -20.68 -13.94
N SER A 78 -16.16 -20.56 -12.81
CA SER A 78 -15.65 -21.69 -12.04
C SER A 78 -15.70 -21.40 -10.54
N GLU A 79 -15.68 -22.46 -9.73
CA GLU A 79 -15.63 -22.33 -8.27
C GLU A 79 -14.23 -21.94 -7.78
N ASN A 80 -13.18 -22.33 -8.50
CA ASN A 80 -11.79 -22.07 -8.12
C ASN A 80 -11.30 -20.70 -8.63
N ILE A 81 -11.85 -19.62 -8.05
CA ILE A 81 -11.48 -18.24 -8.37
C ILE A 81 -10.79 -17.54 -7.21
N ASP A 82 -9.88 -16.61 -7.54
CA ASP A 82 -9.22 -15.74 -6.54
C ASP A 82 -10.28 -15.02 -5.69
N ALA A 83 -10.07 -15.02 -4.37
CA ALA A 83 -11.03 -14.46 -3.42
C ALA A 83 -11.36 -12.98 -3.68
N ARG A 84 -10.43 -12.19 -4.24
CA ARG A 84 -10.69 -10.80 -4.60
C ARG A 84 -11.54 -10.69 -5.85
N LYS A 85 -11.32 -11.56 -6.85
CA LYS A 85 -12.20 -11.64 -8.03
C LYS A 85 -13.61 -12.06 -7.62
N ARG A 86 -13.72 -13.02 -6.69
CA ARG A 86 -15.01 -13.39 -6.09
C ARG A 86 -15.66 -12.21 -5.39
N ALA A 87 -14.92 -11.48 -4.56
CA ALA A 87 -15.42 -10.29 -3.87
C ALA A 87 -15.81 -9.14 -4.82
N ALA A 88 -15.12 -9.01 -5.95
CA ALA A 88 -15.45 -8.05 -7.00
C ALA A 88 -16.76 -8.41 -7.70
N SER A 89 -17.05 -9.71 -7.89
CA SER A 89 -18.24 -10.21 -8.56
C SER A 89 -19.52 -10.21 -7.71
N LEU A 90 -19.43 -9.98 -6.40
CA LEU A 90 -20.59 -10.01 -5.49
C LEU A 90 -21.64 -8.92 -5.73
N ARG A 91 -21.27 -7.81 -6.36
CA ARG A 91 -22.17 -6.68 -6.61
C ARG A 91 -22.00 -6.15 -8.03
N PRO A 92 -23.10 -5.70 -8.68
CA PRO A 92 -22.99 -4.90 -9.88
C PRO A 92 -22.18 -3.62 -9.62
N ARG A 93 -21.43 -3.18 -10.62
CA ARG A 93 -20.58 -1.98 -10.56
C ARG A 93 -20.55 -1.29 -11.90
N THR A 94 -20.24 0.00 -11.91
CA THR A 94 -19.86 0.66 -13.16
C THR A 94 -18.48 0.19 -13.63
N ILE A 95 -18.19 0.30 -14.93
CA ILE A 95 -16.85 0.02 -15.45
C ILE A 95 -15.80 0.89 -14.73
N SER A 96 -16.09 2.17 -14.48
CA SER A 96 -15.18 3.04 -13.71
C SER A 96 -14.86 2.47 -12.33
N GLN A 97 -15.88 2.08 -11.55
CA GLN A 97 -15.70 1.47 -10.23
C GLN A 97 -14.91 0.17 -10.27
N LEU A 98 -15.06 -0.63 -11.33
CA LEU A 98 -14.31 -1.87 -11.48
C LEU A 98 -12.81 -1.60 -11.66
N PHE A 99 -12.46 -0.65 -12.53
CA PHE A 99 -11.06 -0.27 -12.78
C PHE A 99 -10.46 0.56 -11.66
N GLU A 100 -11.25 1.34 -10.92
CA GLU A 100 -10.79 2.12 -9.78
C GLU A 100 -10.53 1.26 -8.54
N GLU A 101 -11.48 0.38 -8.18
CA GLU A 101 -11.45 -0.32 -6.90
C GLU A 101 -10.87 -1.74 -6.99
N SER A 102 -10.96 -2.39 -8.16
CA SER A 102 -10.75 -3.85 -8.24
C SER A 102 -9.54 -4.24 -9.06
N LEU A 103 -9.30 -3.64 -10.22
CA LEU A 103 -8.26 -4.07 -11.17
C LEU A 103 -6.94 -3.32 -10.96
N ASP A 104 -5.83 -4.06 -10.93
CA ASP A 104 -4.48 -3.50 -10.87
C ASP A 104 -3.99 -3.07 -12.27
N ILE A 105 -4.80 -2.25 -12.96
CA ILE A 105 -4.53 -1.81 -14.34
C ILE A 105 -3.22 -0.99 -14.46
N PHE A 106 -2.81 -0.32 -13.39
CA PHE A 106 -1.54 0.40 -13.30
C PHE A 106 -0.42 -0.42 -12.64
N GLY A 107 -0.65 -1.71 -12.40
CA GLY A 107 0.35 -2.66 -11.94
C GLY A 107 1.26 -3.15 -13.06
N ARG A 108 2.29 -3.93 -12.70
CA ARG A 108 3.30 -4.43 -13.63
C ARG A 108 2.83 -5.75 -14.29
N PRO A 109 2.77 -5.85 -15.62
CA PRO A 109 2.44 -7.08 -16.31
C PRO A 109 3.55 -8.13 -16.20
N ASN A 110 3.15 -9.39 -16.00
CA ASN A 110 4.08 -10.54 -16.02
C ASN A 110 4.20 -11.12 -17.43
N ARG A 111 5.12 -12.06 -17.66
CA ARG A 111 5.29 -12.70 -18.99
C ARG A 111 4.02 -13.38 -19.52
N ALA A 112 3.24 -13.99 -18.63
CA ALA A 112 2.00 -14.65 -19.01
C ALA A 112 0.98 -13.67 -19.62
N PHE A 113 0.96 -12.42 -19.14
CA PHE A 113 0.15 -11.34 -19.73
C PHE A 113 0.51 -11.12 -21.20
N TYR A 114 1.79 -10.89 -21.52
CA TYR A 114 2.23 -10.65 -22.91
C TYR A 114 1.93 -11.83 -23.84
N LYS A 115 2.20 -13.05 -23.37
CA LYS A 115 1.89 -14.29 -24.12
C LYS A 115 0.40 -14.47 -24.38
N THR A 116 -0.44 -14.01 -23.46
CA THR A 116 -1.89 -14.09 -23.61
C THR A 116 -2.40 -12.96 -24.49
N LEU A 117 -1.86 -11.75 -24.32
CA LEU A 117 -2.21 -10.57 -25.11
C LEU A 117 -1.90 -10.75 -26.60
N SER A 118 -0.81 -11.43 -26.94
CA SER A 118 -0.45 -11.72 -28.35
C SER A 118 -1.54 -12.48 -29.12
N LYS A 119 -2.38 -13.25 -28.42
CA LYS A 119 -3.49 -13.99 -29.06
C LYS A 119 -4.62 -13.08 -29.52
N PHE A 120 -4.72 -11.88 -28.96
CA PHE A 120 -5.71 -10.88 -29.30
C PHE A 120 -5.22 -9.86 -30.33
N ALA A 121 -3.93 -9.90 -30.70
CA ALA A 121 -3.33 -8.98 -31.64
C ALA A 121 -3.69 -9.34 -33.09
N GLU A 122 -4.28 -8.38 -33.81
CA GLU A 122 -4.61 -8.51 -35.24
C GLU A 122 -3.43 -8.16 -36.15
N ASP A 123 -2.56 -7.21 -35.76
CA ASP A 123 -1.34 -6.90 -36.51
C ASP A 123 -0.31 -8.03 -36.32
N PRO A 124 0.15 -8.69 -37.40
CA PRO A 124 1.19 -9.72 -37.33
C PRO A 124 2.48 -9.26 -36.63
N LYS A 125 2.84 -7.98 -36.74
CA LYS A 125 4.05 -7.43 -36.10
C LYS A 125 3.88 -7.32 -34.59
N GLU A 126 2.80 -6.69 -34.13
CA GLU A 126 2.48 -6.59 -32.69
C GLU A 126 2.33 -7.98 -32.07
N LYS A 127 1.66 -8.91 -32.77
CA LYS A 127 1.51 -10.30 -32.34
C LYS A 127 2.85 -10.99 -32.12
N ALA A 128 3.77 -10.87 -33.09
CA ALA A 128 5.09 -11.47 -33.00
C ALA A 128 5.93 -10.85 -31.87
N GLU A 129 5.91 -9.52 -31.70
CA GLU A 129 6.62 -8.83 -30.62
C GLU A 129 6.09 -9.23 -29.24
N LEU A 130 4.76 -9.24 -29.04
CA LEU A 130 4.13 -9.67 -27.79
C LEU A 130 4.43 -11.13 -27.44
N ALA A 131 4.36 -12.02 -28.44
CA ALA A 131 4.70 -13.43 -28.26
C ALA A 131 6.18 -13.61 -27.87
N LEU A 132 7.08 -12.85 -28.48
CA LEU A 132 8.50 -12.84 -28.18
C LEU A 132 8.78 -12.37 -26.75
N ILE A 133 8.18 -11.25 -26.32
CA ILE A 133 8.31 -10.73 -24.94
C ILE A 133 7.82 -11.76 -23.91
N GLY A 134 6.72 -12.45 -24.24
CA GLY A 134 6.14 -13.49 -23.41
C GLY A 134 6.94 -14.79 -23.34
N ASN A 135 7.94 -14.99 -24.20
CA ASN A 135 8.73 -16.21 -24.26
C ASN A 135 9.96 -16.12 -23.30
N PRO A 136 10.01 -16.91 -22.21
CA PRO A 136 11.15 -16.90 -21.30
C PRO A 136 12.40 -17.58 -21.87
N ASP A 137 12.25 -18.45 -22.87
CA ASP A 137 13.36 -19.26 -23.42
C ASP A 137 14.13 -18.52 -24.53
N ASP A 138 13.56 -17.42 -25.05
CA ASP A 138 14.20 -16.58 -26.05
C ASP A 138 15.04 -15.47 -25.41
N THR A 139 16.30 -15.32 -25.82
CA THR A 139 17.22 -14.30 -25.29
C THR A 139 16.74 -12.88 -25.59
N LYS A 140 16.30 -12.59 -26.81
CA LYS A 140 15.81 -11.27 -27.20
C LYS A 140 14.50 -10.93 -26.47
N GLY A 141 13.61 -11.92 -26.32
CA GLY A 141 12.38 -11.82 -25.53
C GLY A 141 12.64 -11.55 -24.05
N ARG A 142 13.69 -12.16 -23.48
CA ARG A 142 14.13 -11.87 -22.12
C ARG A 142 14.60 -10.43 -21.95
N ASP A 143 15.45 -9.96 -22.86
CA ASP A 143 16.00 -8.59 -22.82
C ASP A 143 14.91 -7.52 -22.99
N MET A 144 13.98 -7.74 -23.93
CA MET A 144 12.82 -6.87 -24.13
C MET A 144 11.96 -6.77 -22.87
N TYR A 145 11.63 -7.91 -22.24
CA TYR A 145 10.87 -7.92 -20.99
C TYR A 145 11.62 -7.21 -19.87
N THR A 146 12.94 -7.44 -19.72
CA THR A 146 13.76 -6.78 -18.70
C THR A 146 13.78 -5.27 -18.89
N LYS A 147 13.90 -4.79 -20.14
CA LYS A 147 13.85 -3.36 -20.46
C LYS A 147 12.50 -2.75 -20.08
N LEU A 148 11.39 -3.42 -20.46
CA LEU A 148 10.04 -2.99 -20.10
C LEU A 148 9.82 -2.97 -18.57
N ALA A 149 10.31 -3.99 -17.87
CA ALA A 149 10.24 -4.07 -16.42
C ALA A 149 11.07 -2.97 -15.73
N GLY A 150 12.24 -2.62 -16.28
CA GLY A 150 13.08 -1.50 -15.83
C GLY A 150 12.43 -0.13 -16.03
N GLU A 151 11.67 0.04 -17.12
CA GLU A 151 10.82 1.21 -17.35
C GLU A 151 9.50 1.18 -16.54
N THR A 152 9.29 0.12 -15.75
CA THR A 152 8.12 -0.05 -14.88
C THR A 152 6.80 0.14 -15.62
N VAL A 153 6.73 -0.35 -16.86
CA VAL A 153 5.51 -0.28 -17.68
C VAL A 153 4.35 -0.97 -16.99
N THR A 154 3.16 -0.45 -17.22
CA THR A 154 1.91 -0.94 -16.63
C THR A 154 1.07 -1.73 -17.62
N PHE A 155 0.02 -2.43 -17.17
CA PHE A 155 -0.94 -3.05 -18.07
C PHE A 155 -1.56 -2.02 -19.03
N ALA A 156 -1.93 -0.84 -18.51
CA ALA A 156 -2.41 0.28 -19.34
C ALA A 156 -1.40 0.72 -20.41
N ASP A 157 -0.12 0.87 -20.06
CA ASP A 157 0.91 1.28 -21.01
C ASP A 157 1.04 0.27 -22.16
N ILE A 158 1.00 -1.03 -21.86
CA ILE A 158 1.10 -2.09 -22.87
C ILE A 158 -0.15 -2.15 -23.75
N LEU A 159 -1.34 -2.06 -23.16
CA LEU A 159 -2.60 -2.04 -23.93
C LEU A 159 -2.72 -0.80 -24.83
N ASN A 160 -2.16 0.34 -24.40
CA ASN A 160 -2.10 1.55 -25.22
C ASN A 160 -1.03 1.48 -26.30
N LYS A 161 0.09 0.76 -26.06
CA LYS A 161 1.15 0.57 -27.04
C LYS A 161 0.73 -0.37 -28.18
N TYR A 162 0.13 -1.51 -27.86
CA TYR A 162 -0.23 -2.54 -28.85
C TYR A 162 -1.71 -2.45 -29.19
N THR A 163 -2.03 -1.52 -30.08
CA THR A 163 -3.41 -1.10 -30.34
C THR A 163 -4.23 -2.12 -31.12
N SER A 164 -3.58 -3.08 -31.80
CA SER A 164 -4.26 -4.20 -32.47
C SER A 164 -4.63 -5.33 -31.52
N ALA A 165 -4.08 -5.34 -30.30
CA ALA A 165 -4.40 -6.31 -29.26
C ALA A 165 -5.51 -5.78 -28.35
N ARG A 166 -6.77 -6.01 -28.74
CA ARG A 166 -7.96 -5.45 -28.05
C ARG A 166 -8.86 -6.53 -27.44
N PRO A 167 -8.46 -7.15 -26.31
CA PRO A 167 -9.36 -8.01 -25.55
C PRO A 167 -10.67 -7.30 -25.17
N SER A 168 -11.78 -8.04 -25.14
CA SER A 168 -13.05 -7.56 -24.61
C SER A 168 -12.99 -7.33 -23.09
N LEU A 169 -13.99 -6.66 -22.52
CA LEU A 169 -14.00 -6.32 -21.09
C LEU A 169 -13.90 -7.56 -20.17
N ASP A 170 -14.62 -8.63 -20.47
CA ASP A 170 -14.55 -9.89 -19.72
C ASP A 170 -13.16 -10.54 -19.79
N GLN A 171 -12.49 -10.43 -20.94
CA GLN A 171 -11.12 -10.90 -21.13
C GLN A 171 -10.14 -10.03 -20.35
N LEU A 172 -10.31 -8.70 -20.31
CA LEU A 172 -9.51 -7.79 -19.49
C LEU A 172 -9.64 -8.12 -18.00
N ILE A 173 -10.86 -8.33 -17.50
CA ILE A 173 -11.13 -8.72 -16.10
C ILE A 173 -10.42 -10.03 -15.75
N THR A 174 -10.33 -10.95 -16.70
CA THR A 174 -9.62 -12.22 -16.53
C THR A 174 -8.10 -12.01 -16.53
N LEU A 175 -7.60 -11.21 -17.47
CA LEU A 175 -6.19 -11.01 -17.77
C LEU A 175 -5.48 -10.12 -16.73
N ILE A 176 -6.16 -9.10 -16.20
CA ILE A 176 -5.60 -8.16 -15.23
C ILE A 176 -5.86 -8.70 -13.80
N PRO A 177 -4.86 -8.72 -12.91
CA PRO A 177 -5.05 -9.14 -11.53
C PRO A 177 -5.83 -8.10 -10.73
N CYS A 178 -6.41 -8.52 -9.60
CA CYS A 178 -7.01 -7.57 -8.68
C CYS A 178 -5.95 -6.80 -7.87
N THR A 179 -6.24 -5.54 -7.58
CA THR A 179 -5.42 -4.69 -6.70
C THR A 179 -5.24 -5.38 -5.35
N LYS A 180 -3.97 -5.50 -4.92
CA LYS A 180 -3.63 -6.09 -3.63
C LYS A 180 -3.67 -5.00 -2.56
N PRO A 181 -4.12 -5.31 -1.33
CA PRO A 181 -3.94 -4.39 -0.23
C PRO A 181 -2.45 -4.18 0.07
N ARG A 182 -2.12 -3.00 0.61
CA ARG A 182 -0.76 -2.66 1.03
C ARG A 182 -0.65 -2.68 2.54
N LEU A 183 0.34 -3.42 3.01
CA LEU A 183 0.61 -3.67 4.42
C LEU A 183 1.45 -2.54 5.02
N TYR A 184 1.00 -2.00 6.14
CA TYR A 184 1.72 -1.02 6.94
C TYR A 184 1.73 -1.45 8.41
N SER A 185 2.91 -1.48 9.03
CA SER A 185 3.01 -1.71 10.47
C SER A 185 2.29 -0.59 11.23
N ILE A 186 1.44 -0.98 12.18
CA ILE A 186 0.71 -0.02 13.00
C ILE A 186 1.69 0.71 13.92
N ALA A 187 1.60 2.03 13.96
CA ALA A 187 2.52 2.93 14.65
C ALA A 187 1.99 3.47 15.99
N SER A 188 0.89 2.91 16.52
CA SER A 188 0.25 3.35 17.76
C SER A 188 -0.18 2.20 18.67
N SER A 189 -0.19 2.42 19.99
CA SER A 189 -0.98 1.62 20.94
C SER A 189 -2.40 2.20 21.07
N PRO A 190 -3.48 1.39 21.01
CA PRO A 190 -4.85 1.87 21.19
C PRO A 190 -5.08 2.41 22.61
N ARG A 191 -4.32 1.91 23.61
CA ARG A 191 -4.38 2.41 25.00
C ARG A 191 -3.80 3.81 25.15
N PHE A 192 -2.96 4.24 24.21
CA PHE A 192 -2.32 5.54 24.24
C PHE A 192 -3.01 6.57 23.34
N VAL A 193 -3.41 6.17 22.12
CA VAL A 193 -4.00 7.10 21.14
C VAL A 193 -5.53 7.17 21.16
N GLY A 194 -6.15 6.30 21.95
CA GLY A 194 -7.59 6.09 22.02
C GLY A 194 -8.01 4.80 21.30
N PRO A 195 -9.05 4.11 21.80
CA PRO A 195 -9.42 2.77 21.31
C PRO A 195 -10.00 2.77 19.90
N LYS A 196 -10.35 3.95 19.37
CA LYS A 196 -10.91 4.14 18.03
C LYS A 196 -9.89 4.60 17.01
N ALA A 197 -8.63 4.77 17.39
CA ALA A 197 -7.63 5.39 16.56
C ALA A 197 -6.50 4.43 16.20
N ILE A 198 -6.00 4.57 14.97
CA ILE A 198 -4.88 3.82 14.43
C ILE A 198 -3.98 4.76 13.64
N GLU A 199 -2.68 4.73 13.92
CA GLU A 199 -1.71 5.63 13.30
C GLU A 199 -0.68 4.85 12.49
N LEU A 200 -0.23 5.43 11.37
CA LEU A 200 0.80 4.87 10.50
C LEU A 200 1.92 5.87 10.24
N ALA A 201 3.11 5.35 9.93
CA ALA A 201 4.22 6.09 9.38
C ALA A 201 4.54 5.56 7.97
N VAL A 202 4.34 6.35 6.93
CA VAL A 202 4.40 5.89 5.54
C VAL A 202 5.35 6.75 4.71
N VAL A 203 6.35 6.13 4.07
CA VAL A 203 7.14 6.81 3.04
C VAL A 203 6.36 6.81 1.73
N ILE A 204 6.18 7.98 1.14
CA ILE A 204 5.63 8.11 -0.20
C ILE A 204 6.65 7.61 -1.22
N VAL A 205 6.21 6.70 -2.09
CA VAL A 205 7.06 6.11 -3.13
C VAL A 205 6.73 6.74 -4.48
N ASN A 206 7.72 7.42 -5.03
CA ASN A 206 7.74 7.89 -6.40
C ASN A 206 9.17 7.75 -6.96
N TRP A 207 9.29 7.60 -8.27
CA TRP A 207 10.58 7.51 -8.96
C TRP A 207 10.46 8.05 -10.38
N THR A 208 11.59 8.33 -11.01
CA THR A 208 11.67 8.63 -12.44
C THR A 208 12.34 7.43 -13.12
N THR A 209 11.77 6.92 -14.20
CA THR A 209 12.36 5.83 -14.98
C THR A 209 13.57 6.33 -15.78
N ALA A 210 14.33 5.43 -16.39
CA ALA A 210 15.48 5.81 -17.21
C ALA A 210 15.07 6.64 -18.44
N SER A 211 13.85 6.44 -18.96
CA SER A 211 13.26 7.28 -20.01
C SER A 211 12.69 8.63 -19.53
N GLY A 212 12.82 8.96 -18.23
CA GLY A 212 12.35 10.24 -17.70
C GLY A 212 10.89 10.27 -17.24
N VAL A 213 10.17 9.14 -17.30
CA VAL A 213 8.76 9.08 -16.91
C VAL A 213 8.62 9.02 -15.39
N ARG A 214 7.82 9.91 -14.83
CA ARG A 214 7.48 9.91 -13.40
C ARG A 214 6.49 8.79 -13.09
N ARG A 215 6.79 8.03 -12.04
CA ARG A 215 5.98 6.89 -11.58
C ARG A 215 5.77 6.96 -10.08
N THR A 216 4.65 6.41 -9.63
CA THR A 216 4.24 6.39 -8.22
C THR A 216 3.82 4.98 -7.82
N GLY A 217 4.01 4.63 -6.55
CA GLY A 217 3.45 3.40 -6.01
C GLY A 217 1.95 3.56 -5.77
N THR A 218 1.12 2.62 -6.26
CA THR A 218 -0.37 2.71 -6.22
C THR A 218 -0.92 3.09 -4.84
N ALA A 219 -0.42 2.45 -3.77
CA ALA A 219 -0.90 2.72 -2.42
C ALA A 219 -0.45 4.09 -1.89
N THR A 220 0.79 4.50 -2.15
CA THR A 220 1.31 5.79 -1.70
C THR A 220 0.77 6.95 -2.53
N ASP A 221 0.45 6.70 -3.79
CA ASP A 221 -0.26 7.62 -4.68
C ASP A 221 -1.69 7.87 -4.16
N TYR A 222 -2.40 6.81 -3.79
CA TYR A 222 -3.69 6.90 -3.10
C TYR A 222 -3.61 7.66 -1.77
N ILE A 223 -2.62 7.34 -0.93
CA ILE A 223 -2.39 8.01 0.38
C ILE A 223 -2.09 9.50 0.22
N GLN A 224 -1.39 9.93 -0.84
CA GLN A 224 -1.13 11.34 -1.06
C GLN A 224 -2.39 12.13 -1.42
N ARG A 225 -3.35 11.48 -2.08
CA ARG A 225 -4.59 12.13 -2.52
C ARG A 225 -5.68 12.15 -1.46
N ILE A 226 -5.72 11.17 -0.56
CA ILE A 226 -6.75 11.11 0.47
C ILE A 226 -6.54 12.23 1.50
N VAL A 227 -7.60 12.99 1.76
CA VAL A 227 -7.57 14.14 2.69
C VAL A 227 -8.42 13.86 3.94
N PRO A 228 -8.15 14.54 5.07
CA PRO A 228 -8.96 14.39 6.28
C PRO A 228 -10.46 14.55 6.00
N GLY A 229 -11.27 13.68 6.61
CA GLY A 229 -12.72 13.59 6.37
C GLY A 229 -13.12 12.52 5.35
N GLN A 230 -12.20 12.03 4.51
CA GLN A 230 -12.45 10.92 3.59
C GLN A 230 -12.25 9.56 4.26
N LYS A 231 -12.93 8.53 3.74
CA LYS A 231 -12.83 7.15 4.22
C LYS A 231 -11.87 6.33 3.37
N THR A 232 -11.10 5.47 4.02
CA THR A 232 -10.33 4.41 3.38
C THR A 232 -10.85 3.05 3.79
N THR A 233 -10.77 2.10 2.89
CA THR A 233 -11.05 0.69 3.19
C THR A 233 -9.78 0.02 3.69
N ALA A 234 -9.89 -0.73 4.77
CA ALA A 234 -8.78 -1.48 5.34
C ALA A 234 -9.18 -2.85 5.88
N THR A 235 -8.20 -3.73 6.06
CA THR A 235 -8.31 -4.91 6.94
C THR A 235 -7.14 -4.92 7.93
N ILE A 236 -7.30 -5.58 9.06
CA ILE A 236 -6.24 -5.75 10.06
C ILE A 236 -5.81 -7.21 10.05
N THR A 237 -4.51 -7.45 10.05
CA THR A 237 -3.94 -8.80 10.12
C THR A 237 -2.88 -8.86 11.19
N SER A 238 -2.74 -10.02 11.84
CA SER A 238 -1.65 -10.27 12.78
C SER A 238 -0.30 -10.06 12.10
N GLY A 239 0.55 -9.24 12.69
CA GLY A 239 1.93 -9.08 12.27
C GLY A 239 2.87 -10.09 12.95
N SER A 240 4.14 -10.03 12.55
CA SER A 240 5.21 -10.88 13.10
C SER A 240 5.79 -10.33 14.41
N PHE A 241 5.65 -9.03 14.68
CA PHE A 241 6.09 -8.43 15.94
C PHE A 241 5.02 -8.66 17.01
N LYS A 242 5.46 -9.07 18.20
CA LYS A 242 4.59 -9.26 19.36
C LYS A 242 5.14 -8.48 20.54
N PHE A 243 4.26 -7.77 21.24
CA PHE A 243 4.61 -7.12 22.49
C PHE A 243 4.74 -8.18 23.60
N PRO A 244 5.74 -8.11 24.49
CA PRO A 244 5.90 -9.09 25.56
C PRO A 244 4.70 -9.12 26.50
N GLU A 245 4.31 -10.33 26.95
CA GLU A 245 3.22 -10.50 27.90
C GLU A 245 3.53 -9.87 29.26
N SER A 246 4.75 -10.08 29.77
CA SER A 246 5.18 -9.52 31.04
C SER A 246 5.63 -8.06 30.87
N PRO A 247 5.08 -7.11 31.66
CA PRO A 247 5.60 -5.76 31.72
C PRO A 247 7.07 -5.70 32.15
N MET A 248 7.61 -6.70 32.84
CA MET A 248 9.01 -6.68 33.29
C MET A 248 10.00 -7.18 32.24
N THR A 249 9.54 -7.75 31.11
CA THR A 249 10.43 -8.25 30.06
C THR A 249 11.24 -7.11 29.45
N PRO A 250 12.58 -7.18 29.45
CA PRO A 250 13.43 -6.19 28.79
C PRO A 250 13.26 -6.24 27.27
N MET A 251 13.35 -5.10 26.59
CA MET A 251 13.21 -5.01 25.13
C MET A 251 14.37 -4.27 24.49
N ILE A 252 14.96 -4.86 23.45
CA ILE A 252 15.92 -4.19 22.56
C ILE A 252 15.28 -4.09 21.19
N MET A 253 15.12 -2.86 20.70
CA MET A 253 14.42 -2.55 19.45
C MET A 253 15.37 -1.79 18.52
N ALA A 254 15.37 -2.15 17.24
CA ALA A 254 16.20 -1.50 16.22
C ALA A 254 15.35 -1.17 14.99
N GLY A 255 15.14 0.13 14.73
CA GLY A 255 14.28 0.61 13.64
C GLY A 255 15.00 1.64 12.77
N LEU A 256 14.96 1.46 11.45
CA LEU A 256 15.51 2.40 10.48
C LEU A 256 14.39 3.10 9.72
N GLY A 257 14.39 4.44 9.70
CA GLY A 257 13.35 5.23 9.03
C GLY A 257 11.93 4.83 9.48
N THR A 258 11.03 4.51 8.55
CA THR A 258 9.67 4.04 8.88
C THR A 258 9.61 2.65 9.54
N GLY A 259 10.72 1.91 9.58
CA GLY A 259 10.84 0.72 10.41
C GLY A 259 10.67 1.00 11.91
N LEU A 260 10.66 2.27 12.32
CA LEU A 260 10.29 2.72 13.66
C LEU A 260 8.82 2.44 14.03
N ALA A 261 7.91 2.31 13.06
CA ALA A 261 6.46 2.23 13.29
C ALA A 261 6.05 1.28 14.45
N PRO A 262 6.36 -0.03 14.43
CA PRO A 262 5.95 -0.91 15.52
C PRO A 262 6.58 -0.54 16.87
N PHE A 263 7.79 0.01 16.88
CA PHE A 263 8.48 0.41 18.11
C PHE A 263 7.94 1.72 18.69
N ARG A 264 7.39 2.60 17.87
CA ARG A 264 6.58 3.73 18.34
C ARG A 264 5.34 3.22 19.08
N ALA A 265 4.64 2.22 18.53
CA ALA A 265 3.50 1.59 19.21
C ALA A 265 3.90 0.95 20.56
N PHE A 266 5.07 0.30 20.63
CA PHE A 266 5.57 -0.29 21.87
C PHE A 266 5.95 0.80 22.90
N SER A 267 6.52 1.91 22.43
CA SER A 267 6.81 3.09 23.25
C SER A 267 5.53 3.71 23.83
N HIS A 268 4.47 3.78 23.02
CA HIS A 268 3.15 4.21 23.49
C HIS A 268 2.63 3.31 24.61
N GLU A 269 2.73 1.98 24.47
CA GLU A 269 2.28 1.05 25.50
C GLU A 269 3.07 1.20 26.79
N ARG A 270 4.40 1.31 26.71
CA ARG A 270 5.26 1.57 27.89
C ARG A 270 4.91 2.89 28.58
N ALA A 271 4.70 3.95 27.80
CA ALA A 271 4.30 5.25 28.32
C ALA A 271 2.92 5.19 28.99
N TRP A 272 1.97 4.44 28.41
CA TRP A 272 0.66 4.22 29.02
C TRP A 272 0.77 3.42 30.32
N MET A 273 1.49 2.28 30.34
CA MET A 273 1.72 1.47 31.54
C MET A 273 2.30 2.29 32.69
N LYS A 274 3.29 3.14 32.39
CA LYS A 274 3.89 4.03 33.38
C LYS A 274 2.89 5.02 33.97
N ARG A 275 2.00 5.60 33.15
CA ARG A 275 0.92 6.50 33.62
C ARG A 275 -0.08 5.78 34.53
N GLN A 276 -0.26 4.47 34.35
CA GLN A 276 -1.10 3.63 35.22
C GLN A 276 -0.38 3.16 36.50
N GLY A 277 0.89 3.56 36.72
CA GLY A 277 1.68 3.09 37.86
C GLY A 277 2.20 1.66 37.73
N ILE A 278 2.08 1.04 36.55
CA ILE A 278 2.58 -0.32 36.29
C ILE A 278 4.11 -0.26 36.18
N GLN A 279 4.80 -1.14 36.92
CA GLN A 279 6.24 -1.29 36.83
C GLN A 279 6.63 -1.95 35.51
N THR A 280 7.63 -1.40 34.83
CA THR A 280 8.08 -1.87 33.51
C THR A 280 9.56 -2.16 33.51
N GLY A 281 9.96 -3.23 32.82
CA GLY A 281 11.36 -3.54 32.51
C GLY A 281 11.98 -2.50 31.56
N PRO A 282 13.32 -2.55 31.40
CA PRO A 282 14.03 -1.62 30.54
C PRO A 282 13.70 -1.85 29.06
N MET A 283 13.72 -0.77 28.27
CA MET A 283 13.47 -0.80 26.84
C MET A 283 14.43 0.16 26.14
N TRP A 284 15.21 -0.39 25.21
CA TRP A 284 16.17 0.33 24.40
C TRP A 284 15.68 0.41 22.96
N LEU A 285 15.70 1.60 22.38
CA LEU A 285 15.38 1.85 20.98
C LEU A 285 16.60 2.45 20.27
N PHE A 286 17.17 1.67 19.37
CA PHE A 286 18.20 2.11 18.43
C PHE A 286 17.51 2.57 17.14
N TYR A 287 17.68 3.84 16.80
CA TYR A 287 17.02 4.43 15.64
C TYR A 287 18.01 5.00 14.65
N GLY A 288 17.88 4.59 13.39
CA GLY A 288 18.69 5.12 12.30
C GLY A 288 17.87 6.01 11.36
N CYS A 289 18.40 7.20 11.09
CA CYS A 289 17.92 8.11 10.06
C CYS A 289 19.11 8.67 9.26
N ARG A 290 18.87 9.43 8.18
CA ARG A 290 19.98 9.99 7.38
C ARG A 290 20.44 11.33 7.95
N HIS A 291 19.49 12.15 8.36
CA HIS A 291 19.77 13.46 8.91
C HIS A 291 18.82 13.71 10.08
N GLN A 292 19.37 13.82 11.28
CA GLN A 292 18.59 14.10 12.48
C GLN A 292 17.70 15.35 12.33
N SER A 293 18.16 16.38 11.59
CA SER A 293 17.39 17.61 11.36
C SER A 293 16.25 17.46 10.33
N LYS A 294 16.22 16.39 9.53
CA LYS A 294 15.26 16.24 8.41
C LYS A 294 14.35 15.03 8.54
N ASP A 295 14.87 13.88 8.95
CA ASP A 295 14.11 12.63 8.96
C ASP A 295 14.18 11.86 10.28
N TYR A 296 14.42 12.59 11.38
CA TYR A 296 14.13 12.11 12.73
C TYR A 296 12.62 12.14 13.02
N ILE A 297 11.89 11.22 12.40
CA ILE A 297 10.43 11.15 12.52
C ILE A 297 10.01 10.84 13.96
N PHE A 298 8.99 11.54 14.46
CA PHE A 298 8.48 11.47 15.83
C PHE A 298 9.50 11.81 16.94
N GLY A 299 10.59 12.51 16.61
CA GLY A 299 11.67 12.75 17.58
C GLY A 299 11.24 13.41 18.88
N ASN A 300 10.48 14.52 18.80
CA ASN A 300 9.96 15.22 19.97
C ASN A 300 9.13 14.32 20.91
N GLU A 301 8.37 13.38 20.35
CA GLU A 301 7.56 12.44 21.12
C GLU A 301 8.43 11.41 21.83
N LEU A 302 9.39 10.80 21.10
CA LEU A 302 10.33 9.82 21.63
C LEU A 302 11.25 10.39 22.71
N ASP A 303 11.82 11.57 22.48
CA ASP A 303 12.61 12.30 23.48
C ASP A 303 11.78 12.60 24.74
N GLY A 304 10.51 12.95 24.53
CA GLY A 304 9.55 13.13 25.61
C GLY A 304 9.26 11.84 26.39
N PHE A 305 9.31 10.66 25.75
CA PHE A 305 9.17 9.39 26.45
C PHE A 305 10.40 9.03 27.27
N VAL A 306 11.62 9.21 26.74
CA VAL A 306 12.87 8.98 27.48
C VAL A 306 12.92 9.82 28.76
N LYS A 307 12.53 11.10 28.67
CA LYS A 307 12.51 11.99 29.85
C LYS A 307 11.50 11.57 30.92
N ARG A 308 10.37 10.96 30.53
CA ARG A 308 9.24 10.65 31.44
C ARG A 308 9.20 9.19 31.90
N VAL A 309 9.89 8.30 31.21
CA VAL A 309 9.88 6.87 31.47
C VAL A 309 11.34 6.43 31.62
N PRO A 310 11.89 6.41 32.86
CA PRO A 310 13.33 6.17 33.09
C PRO A 310 13.85 4.82 32.59
N SER A 311 12.95 3.85 32.40
CA SER A 311 13.28 2.55 31.80
C SER A 311 13.47 2.63 30.27
N LEU A 312 13.16 3.75 29.64
CA LEU A 312 13.32 3.94 28.19
C LEU A 312 14.63 4.64 27.88
N SER A 313 15.40 4.06 26.98
CA SER A 313 16.59 4.67 26.39
C SER A 313 16.43 4.73 24.88
N PHE A 314 16.70 5.90 24.31
CA PHE A 314 16.66 6.13 22.86
C PHE A 314 18.05 6.55 22.38
N ILE A 315 18.55 5.86 21.36
CA ILE A 315 19.89 6.09 20.79
C ILE A 315 19.70 6.41 19.31
N PRO A 316 19.60 7.71 18.93
CA PRO A 316 19.57 8.11 17.55
C PRO A 316 20.97 8.01 16.92
N HIS A 317 21.02 7.53 15.69
CA HIS A 317 22.21 7.55 14.87
C HIS A 317 21.88 8.10 13.48
N SER A 318 22.68 9.06 13.01
CA SER A 318 22.64 9.49 11.62
C SER A 318 23.60 8.59 10.83
N LEU A 319 23.05 7.89 9.83
CA LEU A 319 23.78 7.04 8.89
C LEU A 319 24.35 7.86 7.73
#